data_AF-A0A9R0Z1L5-F1
#
_entry.id   AF-A0A9R0Z1L5-F1
#
_cell.length_a   1.000
_cell.length_b   1.000
_cell.length_c   1.000
_cell.angle_alpha   90.00
_cell.angle_beta   90.00
_cell.angle_gamma   90.00
#
_symmetry.space_group_name_H-M   'P 1'
#
loop_
_entity.id
_entity.type
_entity.pdbx_description
1 polymer ?
#
loop_
_entity_poly.entity_id
_entity_poly.type
_entity_poly.pdbx_seq_one_letter_code
_entity_poly.pdbx_strand_id
1 'polypeptide(L)'
;MWSAGCVEQWMPTAAMVATNIVIAVMTALLKQALNQGMNRLVLITFRQMLATVFLGPIAYFKERKTRPKITAEIFAYLFLSGILGPVLLQYTLFVGLEYTTATFAATFGNLLPVVTFLISLAFG
;
A
#
# COMPACT_ATOMS: atom_id res chain seq x y z
N MET A 1 33.90 -6.40 6.16
CA MET A 1 32.64 -6.25 6.92
C MET A 1 32.17 -4.79 7.11
N TRP A 2 32.78 -3.80 6.42
CA TRP A 2 32.43 -2.36 6.56
C TRP A 2 31.76 -1.72 5.32
N SER A 3 31.47 -2.50 4.27
CA SER A 3 30.83 -2.01 3.04
C SER A 3 29.35 -2.41 2.93
N ALA A 4 28.90 -3.42 3.67
CA ALA A 4 27.51 -3.89 3.65
C ALA A 4 26.55 -2.90 4.31
N GLY A 5 26.94 -2.25 5.42
CA GLY A 5 26.07 -1.32 6.14
C GLY A 5 25.71 -0.05 5.37
N CYS A 6 26.58 0.40 4.46
CA CYS A 6 26.27 1.56 3.61
C CYS A 6 25.17 1.17 2.59
N VAL A 7 25.34 0.05 1.89
CA VAL A 7 24.35 -0.45 0.91
C VAL A 7 22.99 -0.74 1.59
N GLU A 8 23.01 -1.27 2.81
CA GLU A 8 21.80 -1.53 3.61
C GLU A 8 21.07 -0.25 4.04
N GLN A 9 21.78 0.87 4.19
CA GLN A 9 21.20 2.17 4.57
C GLN A 9 20.70 2.97 3.34
N TRP A 10 21.33 2.78 2.18
CA TRP A 10 20.85 3.32 0.90
C TRP A 10 19.65 2.55 0.35
N MET A 11 19.53 1.25 0.61
CA MET A 11 18.40 0.41 0.20
C MET A 11 17.02 0.94 0.61
N PRO A 12 16.74 1.28 1.89
CA PRO A 12 15.43 1.81 2.31
C PRO A 12 15.16 3.18 1.70
N THR A 13 16.20 4.01 1.53
CA THR A 13 16.08 5.33 0.90
C THR A 13 15.73 5.19 -0.58
N ALA A 14 16.42 4.32 -1.32
CA ALA A 14 16.12 4.01 -2.71
C ALA A 14 14.71 3.41 -2.87
N ALA A 15 14.28 2.54 -1.94
CA ALA A 15 12.92 2.00 -1.92
C ALA A 15 11.87 3.08 -1.66
N MET A 16 12.14 4.02 -0.74
CA MET A 16 11.25 5.15 -0.45
C MET A 16 11.13 6.09 -1.66
N VAL A 17 12.23 6.36 -2.35
CA VAL A 17 12.20 7.18 -3.57
C VAL A 17 11.45 6.47 -4.69
N ALA A 18 11.71 5.18 -4.93
CA ALA A 18 11.02 4.38 -5.94
C ALA A 18 9.50 4.33 -5.67
N THR A 19 9.10 4.10 -4.42
CA THR A 19 7.67 4.12 -4.04
C THR A 19 7.03 5.49 -4.22
N ASN A 20 7.73 6.58 -3.87
CA ASN A 20 7.24 7.94 -4.12
C ASN A 20 7.07 8.23 -5.63
N ILE A 21 7.98 7.75 -6.48
CA ILE A 21 7.85 7.88 -7.95
C ILE A 21 6.59 7.13 -8.43
N VAL A 22 6.37 5.90 -7.96
CA VAL A 22 5.17 5.12 -8.30
C VAL A 22 3.90 5.85 -7.85
N ILE A 23 3.89 6.40 -6.63
CA ILE A 23 2.76 7.19 -6.11
C ILE A 23 2.54 8.45 -6.96
N ALA A 24 3.60 9.14 -7.38
CA ALA A 24 3.52 10.32 -8.23
C ALA A 24 2.93 9.98 -9.61
N VAL A 25 3.38 8.91 -10.25
CA VAL A 25 2.84 8.44 -11.54
C VAL A 25 1.37 8.05 -11.40
N MET A 26 1.02 7.31 -10.34
CA MET A 26 -0.36 6.94 -10.04
C MET A 26 -1.27 8.15 -9.88
N THR A 27 -0.84 9.15 -9.12
CA THR A 27 -1.63 10.37 -8.88
C THR A 27 -1.76 11.23 -10.14
N ALA A 28 -0.75 11.25 -11.01
CA ALA A 28 -0.81 11.91 -12.31
C ALA A 28 -1.84 11.23 -13.24
N LEU A 29 -1.81 9.89 -13.34
CA LEU A 29 -2.79 9.12 -14.11
C LEU A 29 -4.21 9.30 -13.56
N LEU A 30 -4.37 9.30 -12.24
CA LEU A 30 -5.66 9.56 -11.58
C LEU A 30 -6.19 10.96 -11.93
N LYS A 31 -5.35 12.00 -11.88
CA LYS A 31 -5.74 13.36 -12.26
C LYS A 31 -6.20 13.42 -13.72
N GLN A 32 -5.49 12.74 -14.61
CA GLN A 32 -5.84 12.69 -16.03
C GLN A 32 -7.18 11.96 -16.27
N ALA A 33 -7.43 10.88 -15.54
CA ALA A 33 -8.68 10.13 -15.61
C ALA A 33 -9.88 10.90 -15.00
N LEU A 34 -9.64 11.68 -13.95
CA LEU A 34 -10.68 12.52 -13.33
C LEU A 34 -11.12 13.66 -14.26
N ASN A 35 -10.16 14.25 -14.99
CA ASN A 35 -10.44 15.26 -16.03
C ASN A 35 -11.28 14.71 -17.20
N GLN A 36 -11.34 13.39 -17.37
CA GLN A 36 -12.20 12.73 -18.37
C GLN A 36 -13.59 12.36 -17.82
N GLY A 37 -13.94 12.77 -16.60
CA GLY A 37 -15.28 12.54 -16.02
C GLY A 37 -15.52 11.11 -15.52
N MET A 38 -14.45 10.36 -15.22
CA MET A 38 -14.55 8.93 -14.90
C MET A 38 -15.07 8.67 -13.47
N ASN A 39 -15.98 7.69 -13.35
CA ASN A 39 -16.68 7.36 -12.11
C ASN A 39 -15.73 6.88 -10.99
N ARG A 40 -15.99 7.29 -9.74
CA ARG A 40 -15.12 7.11 -8.56
C ARG A 40 -14.72 5.66 -8.29
N LEU A 41 -15.60 4.71 -8.65
CA LEU A 41 -15.35 3.27 -8.52
C LEU A 41 -14.23 2.77 -9.45
N VAL A 42 -14.11 3.33 -10.65
CA VAL A 42 -13.10 2.95 -11.64
C VAL A 42 -11.71 3.38 -11.17
N LEU A 43 -11.61 4.51 -10.46
CA LEU A 43 -10.34 4.98 -9.90
C LEU A 43 -9.79 4.04 -8.82
N ILE A 44 -10.67 3.48 -7.98
CA ILE A 44 -10.30 2.54 -6.91
C ILE A 44 -9.86 1.20 -7.53
N THR A 45 -10.61 0.69 -8.52
CA THR A 45 -10.24 -0.55 -9.21
C THR A 45 -8.96 -0.40 -10.03
N PHE A 46 -8.74 0.75 -10.66
CA PHE A 46 -7.52 1.04 -11.41
C PHE A 46 -6.27 1.03 -10.50
N ARG A 47 -6.37 1.62 -9.30
CA ARG A 47 -5.28 1.60 -8.31
C ARG A 47 -4.93 0.18 -7.87
N GLN A 48 -5.94 -0.65 -7.61
CA GLN A 48 -5.74 -2.03 -7.19
C GLN A 48 -5.19 -2.89 -8.34
N MET A 49 -5.71 -2.71 -9.57
CA MET A 49 -5.25 -3.42 -10.76
C MET A 49 -3.79 -3.11 -11.10
N LEU A 50 -3.39 -1.84 -11.06
CA LEU A 50 -2.00 -1.46 -11.29
C LEU A 50 -1.08 -2.09 -10.24
N ALA A 51 -1.48 -2.11 -8.96
CA ALA A 51 -0.71 -2.81 -7.93
C ALA A 51 -0.53 -4.30 -8.28
N THR A 52 -1.58 -4.98 -8.74
CA THR A 52 -1.51 -6.38 -9.18
C THR A 52 -0.63 -6.56 -10.42
N VAL A 53 -0.70 -5.66 -11.40
CA VAL A 53 0.10 -5.72 -12.64
C VAL A 53 1.59 -5.49 -12.37
N PHE A 54 1.95 -4.63 -11.41
CA PHE A 54 3.34 -4.43 -11.02
C PHE A 54 3.87 -5.54 -10.10
N LEU A 55 3.08 -5.95 -9.11
CA LEU A 55 3.49 -6.99 -8.15
C LEU A 55 3.50 -8.39 -8.78
N GLY A 56 2.58 -8.69 -9.71
CA GLY A 56 2.47 -10.00 -10.37
C GLY A 56 3.78 -10.49 -11.02
N PRO A 57 4.41 -9.72 -11.93
CA PRO A 57 5.65 -10.12 -12.57
C PRO A 57 6.85 -10.09 -11.60
N ILE A 58 6.88 -9.15 -10.65
CA ILE A 58 7.95 -9.07 -9.64
C ILE A 58 7.91 -10.30 -8.72
N ALA A 59 6.71 -10.70 -8.28
CA ALA A 59 6.48 -11.92 -7.50
C ALA A 59 6.87 -13.16 -8.33
N TYR A 60 6.44 -13.23 -9.60
CA TYR A 60 6.78 -14.34 -10.49
C TYR A 60 8.29 -14.52 -10.69
N PHE A 61 9.05 -13.43 -10.88
CA PHE A 61 10.50 -13.49 -11.03
C PHE A 61 11.23 -13.78 -9.71
N LYS A 62 10.76 -13.23 -8.58
CA LYS A 62 11.42 -13.36 -7.27
C LYS A 62 11.14 -14.70 -6.59
N GLU A 63 9.93 -15.23 -6.69
CA GLU A 63 9.54 -16.52 -6.06
C GLU A 63 9.90 -17.75 -6.88
N ARG A 64 10.44 -17.59 -8.10
CA ARG A 64 10.85 -18.73 -8.93
C ARG A 64 11.90 -19.63 -8.27
N LYS A 65 12.70 -19.10 -7.33
CA LYS A 65 13.79 -19.82 -6.65
C LYS A 65 13.47 -20.32 -5.24
N THR A 66 12.40 -19.82 -4.62
CA THR A 66 12.15 -19.98 -3.17
C THR A 66 10.71 -20.41 -2.95
N ARG A 67 10.32 -21.59 -3.44
CA ARG A 67 8.95 -22.10 -3.31
C ARG A 67 8.75 -22.83 -1.96
N PRO A 68 8.12 -22.23 -0.93
CA PRO A 68 7.29 -23.00 -0.03
C PRO A 68 5.96 -23.34 -0.76
N LYS A 69 5.31 -24.44 -0.40
CA LYS A 69 4.01 -24.81 -0.99
C LYS A 69 2.97 -23.74 -0.60
N ILE A 70 2.64 -22.83 -1.52
CA ILE A 70 1.49 -21.94 -1.37
C ILE A 70 0.23 -22.80 -1.50
N THR A 71 -0.34 -23.20 -0.38
CA THR A 71 -1.67 -23.84 -0.34
C THR A 71 -2.72 -22.80 -0.72
N ALA A 72 -3.78 -23.22 -1.42
CA ALA A 72 -4.86 -22.33 -1.87
C ALA A 72 -5.48 -21.51 -0.73
N GLU A 73 -5.50 -22.06 0.49
CA GLU A 73 -5.94 -21.40 1.71
C GLU A 73 -5.07 -20.19 2.08
N ILE A 74 -3.74 -20.33 2.06
CA ILE A 74 -2.80 -19.24 2.37
C ILE A 74 -2.94 -18.12 1.33
N PHE A 75 -3.11 -18.49 0.06
CA PHE A 75 -3.37 -17.54 -1.01
C PHE A 75 -4.69 -16.78 -0.78
N ALA A 76 -5.75 -17.48 -0.37
CA ALA A 76 -7.03 -16.86 -0.05
C ALA A 76 -6.91 -15.91 1.14
N TYR A 77 -6.18 -16.26 2.19
CA TYR A 77 -5.92 -15.37 3.32
C TYR A 77 -5.13 -14.12 2.91
N LEU A 78 -4.06 -14.25 2.12
CA LEU A 78 -3.32 -13.10 1.62
C LEU A 78 -4.18 -12.20 0.71
N PHE A 79 -4.99 -12.82 -0.15
CA PHE A 79 -5.86 -12.10 -1.07
C PHE A 79 -6.96 -11.34 -0.33
N LEU A 80 -7.64 -11.99 0.62
CA LEU A 80 -8.63 -11.37 1.49
C LEU A 80 -8.00 -10.24 2.30
N SER A 81 -6.84 -10.47 2.91
CA SER A 81 -6.11 -9.43 3.66
C SER A 81 -5.74 -8.23 2.78
N GLY A 82 -5.24 -8.47 1.56
CA GLY A 82 -4.83 -7.44 0.62
C GLY A 82 -5.97 -6.64 -0.01
N ILE A 83 -7.19 -7.20 -0.06
CA ILE A 83 -8.39 -6.46 -0.46
C ILE A 83 -9.01 -5.74 0.74
N LEU A 84 -9.23 -6.47 1.83
CA LEU A 84 -9.90 -5.94 3.02
C LEU A 84 -9.11 -4.78 3.62
N GLY A 85 -7.78 -4.86 3.72
CA GLY A 85 -6.98 -3.79 4.31
C GLY A 85 -7.19 -2.42 3.64
N PRO A 86 -6.86 -2.26 2.35
CA PRO A 86 -7.02 -0.99 1.63
C PRO A 86 -8.47 -0.53 1.53
N VAL A 87 -9.42 -1.47 1.34
CA VAL A 87 -10.86 -1.15 1.20
C VAL A 87 -11.43 -0.69 2.53
N LEU A 88 -11.13 -1.38 3.64
CA LEU A 88 -11.57 -0.98 4.97
C LEU A 88 -10.97 0.38 5.37
N LEU A 89 -9.68 0.61 5.11
CA LEU A 89 -9.04 1.90 5.36
C LEU A 89 -9.72 3.03 4.59
N GLN A 90 -9.93 2.87 3.28
CA GLN A 90 -10.59 3.90 2.47
C GLN A 90 -12.05 4.12 2.89
N TYR A 91 -12.79 3.05 3.15
CA TYR A 91 -14.19 3.13 3.54
C TYR A 91 -14.35 3.81 4.90
N THR A 92 -13.54 3.42 5.89
CA THR A 92 -13.57 4.02 7.23
C THR A 92 -13.13 5.47 7.21
N LEU A 93 -12.14 5.83 6.37
CA LEU A 93 -11.76 7.23 6.18
C LEU A 93 -12.86 8.05 5.51
N PHE A 94 -13.57 7.48 4.53
CA PHE A 94 -14.66 8.17 3.84
C PHE A 94 -15.85 8.41 4.77
N VAL A 95 -16.27 7.37 5.50
CA VAL A 95 -17.31 7.48 6.55
C VAL A 95 -16.84 8.43 7.66
N GLY A 96 -15.58 8.35 8.08
CA GLY A 96 -15.00 9.26 9.07
C GLY A 96 -15.02 10.73 8.64
N LEU A 97 -14.75 11.00 7.36
CA LEU A 97 -14.87 12.35 6.78
C LEU A 97 -16.32 12.85 6.68
N GLU A 98 -17.29 11.96 6.59
CA GLU A 98 -18.71 12.30 6.58
C GLU A 98 -19.20 12.71 7.99
N TYR A 99 -18.68 12.06 9.03
CA TYR A 99 -19.00 12.35 10.43
C TYR A 99 -18.03 13.32 11.11
N THR A 100 -16.94 13.72 10.46
CA THR A 100 -15.87 14.49 11.11
C THR A 100 -15.16 15.45 10.14
N THR A 101 -14.64 16.56 10.65
CA THR A 101 -13.88 17.56 9.89
C THR A 101 -12.53 17.05 9.39
N ALA A 102 -12.07 17.63 8.27
CA ALA A 102 -10.77 17.32 7.64
C ALA A 102 -9.58 17.43 8.61
N THR A 103 -9.67 18.30 9.63
CA THR A 103 -8.65 18.45 10.68
C THR A 103 -8.47 17.17 11.51
N PHE A 104 -9.55 16.45 11.82
CA PHE A 104 -9.46 15.22 12.60
C PHE A 104 -8.86 14.08 11.76
N ALA A 105 -9.21 14.00 10.46
CA ALA A 105 -8.61 13.05 9.54
C ALA A 105 -7.09 13.29 9.42
N ALA A 106 -6.65 14.56 9.40
CA ALA A 106 -5.23 14.91 9.42
C ALA A 106 -4.54 14.51 10.74
N THR A 107 -5.18 14.75 11.89
CA THR A 107 -4.66 14.31 13.20
C THR A 107 -4.55 12.78 13.28
N PHE A 108 -5.51 12.04 12.71
CA PHE A 108 -5.45 10.59 12.61
C PHE A 108 -4.25 10.09 11.80
N GLY A 109 -3.89 10.78 10.72
CA GLY A 109 -2.69 10.46 9.93
C GLY A 109 -1.40 10.51 10.77
N ASN A 110 -1.30 11.48 11.68
CA ASN A 110 -0.16 11.60 12.59
C ASN A 110 -0.19 10.57 13.73
N LEU A 111 -1.36 10.02 14.07
CA LEU A 111 -1.50 8.96 15.07
C LEU A 111 -1.14 7.56 14.53
N LEU A 112 -1.18 7.34 13.21
CA LEU A 112 -0.81 6.05 12.60
C LEU A 112 0.54 5.49 13.09
N PRO A 113 1.66 6.23 13.06
CA PRO A 113 2.94 5.72 13.57
C PRO A 113 2.91 5.48 15.08
N VAL A 114 2.18 6.30 15.86
CA VAL A 114 2.04 6.13 17.31
C VAL A 114 1.30 4.85 17.66
N VAL A 115 0.16 4.60 17.00
CA VAL A 115 -0.63 3.38 17.20
C VAL A 115 0.16 2.15 16.76
N THR A 116 0.89 2.23 15.64
CA THR A 116 1.75 1.13 15.17
C THR A 116 2.82 0.78 16.20
N PHE A 117 3.45 1.79 16.82
CA PHE A 117 4.43 1.58 17.87
C PHE A 117 3.83 0.93 19.13
N LEU A 118 2.63 1.37 19.56
CA LEU A 118 1.94 0.78 20.71
C LEU A 118 1.55 -0.68 20.48
N ILE A 119 1.05 -1.01 19.28
CA ILE A 119 0.74 -2.39 18.90
C ILE A 119 2.04 -3.21 18.87
N SER A 120 3.10 -2.68 18.27
CA SER A 120 4.40 -3.35 18.24
C SER A 120 4.98 -3.59 19.63
N LEU A 121 4.73 -2.71 20.60
CA LEU A 121 5.16 -2.89 21.99
C LEU A 121 4.32 -3.92 22.73
N ALA A 122 3.03 -4.01 22.43
CA ALA A 122 2.12 -4.96 23.06
C ALA A 122 2.31 -6.40 22.55
N PHE A 123 2.73 -6.57 21.29
CA PHE A 123 2.94 -7.86 20.62
C PHE A 123 4.41 -8.22 20.38
N GLY A 124 5.34 -7.31 20.71
CA GLY A 124 6.78 -7.47 20.51
C GLY A 124 7.51 -8.04 21.72
#